data_AF-A0A2N5EE12-F1
#
_entry.id   AF-A0A2N5EE12-F1
#
_cell.length_a   1.000
_cell.length_b   1.000
_cell.length_c   1.000
_cell.angle_alpha   90.00
_cell.angle_beta   90.00
_cell.angle_gamma   90.00
#
_symmetry.space_group_name_H-M   'P 1'
#
loop_
_entity.id
_entity.type
_entity.pdbx_description
1 polymer ?
#
loop_
_entity_poly.entity_id
_entity_poly.type
_entity_poly.pdbx_seq_one_letter_code
_entity_poly.pdbx_strand_id
1 'polypeptide(L)'
;MGVVKLSDYQRPSVEAVERRVAQLEDGFTRLANELLDATMASGLSETELCIVIAVWRKTYGFSKKMDWISNEQLEEMIGKHHTHCSTAKNLLIRKKVLLQEGRKIGMNTNVSEWETKNNGFCKTLAKPAKKTLAEVANEPSQKLLTTKDNIQKKKENTPNPLTGVGAQQVKPERRKPTRIDYGACMSAYNEIVGDKLPHAVELSDERKRKMKTLVTSLATPTAEGFRAYVNAFMQQARPFHFGDNDREWVATLDYLLQRKTLTKVREGTL
;
A
#
# COMPACT_ATOMS: atom_id res chain seq x y z
N MET A 1 5.95 -7.69 -51.81
CA MET A 1 5.74 -6.40 -51.11
C MET A 1 4.25 -6.09 -51.17
N GLY A 2 3.47 -6.55 -50.19
CA GLY A 2 2.02 -6.35 -50.18
C GLY A 2 1.67 -4.97 -49.63
N VAL A 3 0.95 -4.17 -50.41
CA VAL A 3 0.51 -2.83 -50.02
C VAL A 3 -0.70 -2.97 -49.09
N VAL A 4 -0.54 -2.64 -47.81
CA VAL A 4 -1.63 -2.59 -46.84
C VAL A 4 -2.54 -1.40 -47.18
N LYS A 5 -3.84 -1.66 -47.35
CA LYS A 5 -4.83 -0.64 -47.72
C LYS A 5 -5.18 0.21 -46.50
N LEU A 6 -5.36 1.52 -46.72
CA LEU A 6 -5.71 2.49 -45.67
C LEU A 6 -7.07 2.21 -44.98
N SER A 7 -7.89 1.34 -45.57
CA SER A 7 -9.17 0.86 -45.02
C SER A 7 -9.03 -0.03 -43.79
N ASP A 8 -7.83 -0.57 -43.53
CA ASP A 8 -7.60 -1.47 -42.40
C ASP A 8 -7.41 -0.70 -41.07
N TYR A 9 -7.35 0.63 -41.13
CA TYR A 9 -7.36 1.54 -39.97
C TYR A 9 -8.79 1.95 -39.57
N GLN A 10 -9.73 1.00 -39.54
CA GLN A 10 -11.03 1.24 -38.91
C GLN A 10 -10.82 1.35 -37.40
N ARG A 11 -10.74 2.59 -36.91
CA ARG A 11 -10.69 2.95 -35.49
C ARG A 11 -11.80 2.18 -34.75
N PRO A 12 -11.50 1.39 -33.69
CA PRO A 12 -12.54 0.70 -32.94
C PRO A 12 -13.55 1.73 -32.44
N SER A 13 -14.84 1.46 -32.68
CA SER A 13 -15.93 2.30 -32.19
C SER A 13 -15.78 2.43 -30.68
N VAL A 14 -15.52 3.64 -30.21
CA VAL A 14 -15.47 3.93 -28.78
C VAL A 14 -16.92 3.85 -28.31
N GLU A 15 -17.36 2.65 -27.92
CA GLU A 15 -18.62 2.46 -27.23
C GLU A 15 -18.63 3.41 -26.04
N ALA A 16 -19.60 4.32 -26.01
CA ALA A 16 -19.78 5.22 -24.89
C ALA A 16 -19.98 4.35 -23.65
N VAL A 17 -18.96 4.29 -22.79
CA VAL A 17 -19.06 3.61 -21.50
C VAL A 17 -20.09 4.39 -20.70
N GLU A 18 -21.34 3.93 -20.74
CA GLU A 18 -22.43 4.50 -19.98
C GLU A 18 -21.98 4.58 -18.52
N ARG A 19 -22.03 5.79 -17.96
CA ARG A 19 -21.65 6.05 -16.58
C ARG A 19 -22.68 5.37 -15.68
N ARG A 20 -22.46 4.09 -15.34
CA ARG A 20 -23.27 3.39 -14.35
C ARG A 20 -23.05 4.04 -12.98
N VAL A 21 -24.04 4.76 -12.52
CA VAL A 21 -24.12 5.29 -11.16
C VAL A 21 -24.91 4.29 -10.34
N ALA A 22 -24.40 3.84 -9.19
CA ALA A 22 -25.15 2.95 -8.31
C ALA A 22 -26.34 3.71 -7.72
N GLN A 23 -27.56 3.39 -8.16
CA GLN A 23 -28.79 3.97 -7.64
C GLN A 23 -29.47 3.00 -6.66
N LEU A 24 -30.20 3.51 -5.68
CA LEU A 24 -30.95 2.67 -4.73
C LEU A 24 -32.06 1.86 -5.42
N GLU A 25 -32.56 2.37 -6.56
CA GLU A 25 -33.55 1.72 -7.42
C GLU A 25 -33.04 0.40 -8.03
N ASP A 26 -31.72 0.23 -8.19
CA ASP A 26 -31.10 -1.01 -8.67
C ASP A 26 -31.10 -2.14 -7.61
N GLY A 27 -31.72 -1.88 -6.46
CA GLY A 27 -31.89 -2.79 -5.35
C GLY A 27 -30.84 -2.60 -4.26
N PHE A 28 -31.21 -3.01 -3.04
CA PHE A 28 -30.35 -2.94 -1.86
C PHE A 28 -30.39 -4.25 -1.08
N THR A 29 -29.31 -4.53 -0.36
CA THR A 29 -29.25 -5.67 0.57
C THR A 29 -29.53 -5.16 1.97
N ARG A 30 -30.60 -5.66 2.60
CA ARG A 30 -30.91 -5.32 4.01
C ARG A 30 -29.94 -6.05 4.93
N LEU A 31 -29.20 -5.30 5.74
CA LEU A 31 -28.27 -5.83 6.72
C LEU A 31 -28.55 -5.25 8.10
N ALA A 32 -28.40 -6.05 9.15
CA ALA A 32 -28.43 -5.54 10.52
C ALA A 32 -27.20 -4.67 10.77
N ASN A 33 -27.38 -3.45 11.28
CA ASN A 33 -26.27 -2.53 11.54
C ASN A 33 -25.23 -3.15 12.48
N GLU A 34 -25.66 -3.89 13.51
CA GLU A 34 -24.77 -4.60 14.41
C GLU A 34 -23.85 -5.61 13.69
N LEU A 35 -24.34 -6.31 12.68
CA LEU A 35 -23.53 -7.23 11.87
C LEU A 35 -22.52 -6.47 11.01
N LEU A 36 -22.91 -5.31 10.47
CA LEU A 36 -22.00 -4.45 9.71
C LEU A 36 -20.88 -3.95 10.62
N ASP A 37 -21.23 -3.39 11.77
CA ASP A 37 -20.31 -2.82 12.75
C ASP A 37 -19.35 -3.88 13.30
N ALA A 38 -19.87 -5.06 13.63
CA ALA A 38 -19.07 -6.21 14.04
C ALA A 38 -18.07 -6.64 12.96
N THR A 39 -18.52 -6.70 11.71
CA THR A 39 -17.66 -7.06 10.57
C THR A 39 -16.55 -6.03 10.38
N MET A 40 -16.86 -4.73 10.51
CA MET A 40 -15.85 -3.67 10.45
C MET A 40 -14.85 -3.74 11.61
N ALA A 41 -15.30 -4.06 12.83
CA ALA A 41 -14.46 -4.14 14.02
C ALA A 41 -13.62 -5.42 14.11
N SER A 42 -14.04 -6.51 13.44
CA SER A 42 -13.46 -7.86 13.55
C SER A 42 -11.99 -8.00 13.15
N GLY A 43 -11.44 -7.05 12.38
CA GLY A 43 -10.07 -7.13 11.87
C GLY A 43 -9.84 -8.28 10.89
N LEU A 44 -10.89 -8.66 10.15
CA LEU A 44 -10.80 -9.60 9.03
C LEU A 44 -9.90 -9.04 7.92
N SER A 45 -9.21 -9.94 7.22
CA SER A 45 -8.42 -9.59 6.04
C SER A 45 -9.30 -9.16 4.87
N GLU A 46 -8.72 -8.47 3.89
CA GLU A 46 -9.44 -8.01 2.70
C GLU A 46 -10.19 -9.15 1.99
N THR A 47 -9.55 -10.31 1.80
CA THR A 47 -10.20 -11.46 1.15
C THR A 47 -11.30 -12.08 2.01
N GLU A 48 -11.13 -12.12 3.33
CA GLU A 48 -12.18 -12.57 4.26
C GLU A 48 -13.40 -11.62 4.20
N LEU A 49 -13.18 -10.31 4.19
CA LEU A 49 -14.24 -9.31 4.05
C LEU A 49 -14.99 -9.45 2.73
N CYS A 50 -14.27 -9.64 1.61
CA CYS A 50 -14.91 -9.88 0.31
C CYS A 50 -15.83 -11.11 0.35
N ILE A 51 -15.42 -12.19 1.03
CA ILE A 51 -16.26 -13.39 1.18
C ILE A 51 -17.48 -13.11 2.03
N VAL A 52 -17.34 -12.39 3.15
CA VAL A 52 -18.50 -12.01 3.98
C VAL A 52 -19.52 -11.21 3.17
N ILE A 53 -19.06 -10.22 2.41
CA ILE A 53 -19.92 -9.41 1.53
C ILE A 53 -20.57 -10.26 0.44
N ALA A 54 -19.82 -11.18 -0.19
CA ALA A 54 -20.36 -12.09 -1.20
C ALA A 54 -21.44 -13.01 -0.62
N VAL A 55 -21.23 -13.52 0.60
CA VAL A 55 -22.22 -14.32 1.33
C VAL A 55 -23.46 -13.48 1.63
N TRP A 56 -23.33 -12.24 2.10
CA TRP A 56 -24.48 -11.33 2.30
C TRP A 56 -25.26 -11.10 1.01
N ARG A 57 -24.58 -10.89 -0.11
CA ARG A 57 -25.22 -10.68 -1.41
C ARG A 57 -26.00 -11.90 -1.90
N LYS A 58 -25.55 -13.11 -1.57
CA LYS A 58 -26.19 -14.40 -1.93
C LYS A 58 -27.22 -14.88 -0.91
N THR A 59 -27.15 -14.43 0.34
CA THR A 59 -28.10 -14.81 1.40
C THR A 59 -29.13 -13.70 1.63
N TYR A 60 -28.75 -12.64 2.32
CA TYR A 60 -29.60 -11.50 2.63
C TYR A 60 -30.09 -10.74 1.39
N GLY A 61 -29.30 -10.72 0.32
CA GLY A 61 -29.73 -10.18 -0.98
C GLY A 61 -30.92 -10.92 -1.59
N PHE A 62 -31.16 -12.17 -1.18
CA PHE A 62 -32.32 -12.98 -1.55
C PHE A 62 -33.27 -13.23 -0.36
N SER A 63 -33.11 -12.46 0.73
CA SER A 63 -33.85 -12.62 1.99
C SER A 63 -33.79 -14.03 2.61
N LYS A 64 -32.67 -14.73 2.44
CA LYS A 64 -32.39 -16.05 3.06
C LYS A 64 -31.35 -15.92 4.17
N LYS A 65 -31.40 -16.82 5.17
CA LYS A 65 -30.39 -16.89 6.25
C LYS A 65 -29.13 -17.66 5.82
N MET A 66 -29.31 -18.77 5.11
CA MET A 66 -28.26 -19.66 4.63
C MET A 66 -28.54 -19.98 3.16
N ASP A 67 -27.51 -20.09 2.33
CA ASP A 67 -27.66 -20.56 0.95
C ASP A 67 -26.51 -21.49 0.55
N TRP A 68 -26.71 -22.30 -0.48
CA TRP A 68 -25.63 -23.08 -1.05
C TRP A 68 -24.84 -22.20 -2.03
N ILE A 69 -23.59 -21.92 -1.66
CA ILE A 69 -22.69 -21.07 -2.45
C ILE A 69 -21.45 -21.90 -2.81
N SER A 70 -21.20 -22.09 -4.11
CA SER A 70 -20.02 -22.81 -4.57
C SER A 70 -18.76 -21.95 -4.49
N ASN A 71 -17.58 -22.59 -4.45
CA ASN A 71 -16.31 -21.85 -4.43
C ASN A 71 -16.08 -21.08 -5.75
N GLU A 72 -16.56 -21.63 -6.88
CA GLU A 72 -16.49 -21.00 -8.21
C GLU A 72 -17.34 -19.73 -8.25
N GLN A 73 -18.54 -19.76 -7.66
CA GLN A 73 -19.38 -18.56 -7.52
C GLN A 73 -18.70 -17.47 -6.68
N LEU A 74 -17.99 -17.85 -5.62
CA LEU A 74 -17.23 -16.90 -4.82
C LEU A 74 -16.04 -16.32 -5.60
N GLU A 75 -15.35 -17.14 -6.39
CA GLU A 75 -14.26 -16.68 -7.26
C GLU A 75 -14.75 -15.69 -8.32
N GLU A 76 -15.87 -16.00 -9.00
CA GLU A 76 -16.47 -15.12 -10.00
C GLU A 76 -16.90 -13.76 -9.40
N MET A 77 -17.51 -13.78 -8.20
CA MET A 77 -17.97 -12.56 -7.53
C MET A 77 -16.83 -11.70 -7.00
N ILE A 78 -15.76 -12.31 -6.49
CA ILE A 78 -14.68 -11.60 -5.79
C ILE A 78 -13.52 -11.26 -6.74
N GLY A 79 -13.40 -11.97 -7.87
CA GLY A 79 -12.29 -11.82 -8.80
C GLY A 79 -10.95 -12.30 -8.22
N LYS A 80 -10.98 -13.21 -7.23
CA LYS A 80 -9.79 -13.80 -6.59
C LYS A 80 -9.77 -15.30 -6.84
N HIS A 81 -8.57 -15.83 -7.07
CA HIS A 81 -8.37 -17.26 -7.35
C HIS A 81 -9.01 -18.18 -6.31
N HIS A 82 -9.65 -19.28 -6.76
CA HIS A 82 -10.43 -20.21 -5.92
C HIS A 82 -9.71 -20.67 -4.65
N THR A 83 -8.38 -20.86 -4.67
CA THR A 83 -7.60 -21.27 -3.50
C THR A 83 -7.66 -20.25 -2.38
N HIS A 84 -7.61 -18.96 -2.71
CA HIS A 84 -7.73 -17.88 -1.73
C HIS A 84 -9.16 -17.82 -1.16
N CYS A 85 -10.17 -17.98 -2.03
CA CYS A 85 -11.56 -18.03 -1.60
C CYS A 85 -11.84 -19.22 -0.66
N SER A 86 -11.38 -20.42 -1.03
CA SER A 86 -11.53 -21.63 -0.21
C SER A 86 -10.83 -21.49 1.15
N THR A 87 -9.59 -20.99 1.16
CA THR A 87 -8.82 -20.79 2.39
C THR A 87 -9.51 -19.79 3.32
N ALA A 88 -9.91 -18.63 2.80
CA ALA A 88 -10.55 -17.59 3.60
C ALA A 88 -11.96 -18.00 4.07
N LYS A 89 -12.74 -18.73 3.26
CA LYS A 89 -14.02 -19.32 3.67
C LYS A 89 -13.85 -20.26 4.86
N ASN A 90 -12.87 -21.18 4.78
CA ASN A 90 -12.58 -22.11 5.86
C ASN A 90 -12.09 -21.40 7.12
N LEU A 91 -11.31 -20.32 6.98
CA LEU A 91 -10.90 -19.49 8.12
C LEU A 91 -12.08 -18.78 8.79
N LEU A 92 -13.03 -18.26 8.01
CA LEU A 92 -14.24 -17.61 8.54
C LEU A 92 -15.14 -18.59 9.30
N ILE A 93 -15.27 -19.82 8.81
CA ILE A 93 -16.00 -20.89 9.51
C ILE A 93 -15.29 -21.26 10.82
N ARG A 94 -13.96 -21.40 10.80
CA ARG A 94 -13.17 -21.64 12.02
C ARG A 94 -13.31 -20.52 13.04
N LYS A 95 -13.34 -19.27 12.59
CA LYS A 95 -13.57 -18.09 13.44
C LYS A 95 -15.04 -17.92 13.87
N LYS A 96 -15.94 -18.86 13.51
CA LYS A 96 -17.39 -18.79 13.80
C LYS A 96 -18.09 -17.54 13.27
N VAL A 97 -17.49 -16.85 12.30
CA VAL A 97 -18.09 -15.69 11.61
C VAL A 97 -19.14 -16.19 10.63
N LEU A 98 -18.84 -17.28 9.93
CA LEU A 98 -19.77 -17.98 9.07
C LEU A 98 -20.18 -19.30 9.71
N LEU A 99 -21.46 -19.63 9.58
CA LEU A 99 -22.00 -20.94 9.91
C LEU A 99 -22.07 -21.80 8.66
N GLN A 100 -21.72 -23.07 8.81
CA GLN A 100 -21.84 -24.07 7.75
C GLN A 100 -22.78 -25.18 8.20
N GLU A 101 -23.86 -25.36 7.45
CA GLU A 101 -24.82 -26.45 7.63
C GLU A 101 -24.77 -27.35 6.38
N GLY A 102 -23.99 -28.43 6.47
CA GLY A 102 -23.71 -29.31 5.35
C GLY A 102 -23.00 -28.56 4.22
N ARG A 103 -23.70 -28.36 3.08
CA ARG A 103 -23.18 -27.60 1.93
C ARG A 103 -23.59 -26.13 1.93
N LYS A 104 -24.51 -25.72 2.81
CA LYS A 104 -24.99 -24.35 2.91
C LYS A 104 -24.11 -23.53 3.84
N ILE A 105 -23.97 -22.26 3.50
CA ILE A 105 -23.20 -21.28 4.25
C ILE A 105 -24.10 -20.09 4.53
N GLY A 106 -23.95 -19.50 5.71
CA GLY A 106 -24.56 -18.22 6.03
C GLY A 106 -23.85 -17.53 7.18
N MET A 107 -24.36 -16.37 7.55
CA MET A 107 -23.73 -15.52 8.55
C MET A 107 -24.11 -15.97 9.95
N ASN A 108 -23.14 -15.99 10.87
CA ASN A 108 -23.46 -16.10 12.28
C ASN A 108 -24.01 -14.76 12.80
N THR A 109 -25.28 -14.74 13.22
CA THR A 109 -25.90 -13.54 13.80
C THR A 109 -25.43 -13.24 15.22
N ASN A 110 -24.91 -14.24 15.93
CA ASN A 110 -24.37 -14.05 17.27
C ASN A 110 -22.91 -13.59 17.20
N VAL A 111 -22.72 -12.26 17.16
CA VAL A 111 -21.39 -11.62 17.06
C VAL A 111 -20.46 -12.02 18.22
N SER A 112 -21.02 -12.29 19.40
CA SER A 112 -20.24 -12.65 20.59
C SER A 112 -19.47 -13.96 20.44
N GLU A 113 -19.93 -14.86 19.57
CA GLU A 113 -19.29 -16.16 19.32
C GLU A 113 -18.10 -16.08 18.36
N TRP A 114 -17.89 -14.93 17.71
CA TRP A 114 -16.85 -14.81 16.71
C TRP A 114 -15.48 -14.86 17.37
N GLU A 115 -14.55 -15.63 16.80
CA GLU A 115 -13.18 -15.77 17.29
C GLU A 115 -12.24 -14.95 16.42
N THR A 116 -12.51 -13.64 16.27
CA THR A 116 -11.67 -12.73 15.49
C THR A 116 -10.67 -11.98 16.36
N LYS A 117 -9.62 -11.44 15.73
CA LYS A 117 -8.47 -10.84 16.45
C LYS A 117 -8.88 -9.63 17.30
N ASN A 118 -9.96 -8.96 16.93
CA ASN A 118 -10.36 -7.65 17.46
C ASN A 118 -11.79 -7.66 18.05
N ASN A 119 -12.25 -8.81 18.56
CA ASN A 119 -13.59 -9.05 19.11
C ASN A 119 -14.00 -8.17 20.32
N GLY A 120 -14.10 -6.85 20.15
CA GLY A 120 -14.61 -5.93 21.18
C GLY A 120 -13.62 -5.55 22.28
N PHE A 121 -12.38 -6.03 22.23
CA PHE A 121 -11.29 -5.40 22.97
C PHE A 121 -10.32 -4.80 21.96
N CYS A 122 -10.45 -3.50 21.70
CA CYS A 122 -9.25 -2.67 21.72
C CYS A 122 -8.51 -3.13 22.97
N LYS A 123 -7.46 -3.94 22.82
CA LYS A 123 -6.60 -4.28 23.94
C LYS A 123 -6.10 -2.92 24.40
N THR A 124 -6.76 -2.36 25.41
CA THR A 124 -6.23 -1.25 26.18
C THR A 124 -4.84 -1.74 26.51
N LEU A 125 -3.81 -1.04 25.97
CA LEU A 125 -2.42 -1.41 26.22
C LEU A 125 -2.34 -1.78 27.69
N ALA A 126 -1.98 -3.04 27.96
CA ALA A 126 -2.03 -3.59 29.31
C ALA A 126 -1.32 -2.59 30.24
N LYS A 127 -1.86 -2.34 31.45
CA LYS A 127 -1.27 -1.39 32.41
C LYS A 127 0.27 -1.43 32.50
N PRO A 128 0.96 -2.60 32.44
CA PRO A 128 2.44 -2.62 32.39
C PRO A 128 3.03 -1.98 31.13
N ALA A 129 2.43 -2.16 29.95
CA ALA A 129 2.89 -1.57 28.69
C ALA A 129 2.78 -0.04 28.67
N LYS A 130 1.81 0.55 29.39
CA LYS A 130 1.74 2.01 29.55
C LYS A 130 2.84 2.53 30.46
N LYS A 131 3.19 1.80 31.53
CA LYS A 131 4.31 2.16 32.42
C LYS A 131 5.64 2.08 31.69
N THR A 132 5.93 0.99 30.98
CA THR A 132 7.21 0.83 30.28
C THR A 132 7.37 1.81 29.11
N LEU A 133 6.31 2.14 28.36
CA LEU A 133 6.41 3.18 27.33
C LEU A 133 6.60 4.58 27.92
N ALA A 134 5.92 4.88 29.04
CA ALA A 134 6.09 6.16 29.72
C ALA A 134 7.47 6.31 30.36
N GLU A 135 8.05 5.22 30.87
CA GLU A 135 9.39 5.17 31.45
C GLU A 135 10.47 5.33 30.36
N VAL A 136 10.34 4.61 29.23
CA VAL A 136 11.22 4.77 28.06
C VAL A 136 11.11 6.15 27.41
N ALA A 137 9.93 6.80 27.46
CA ALA A 137 9.76 8.16 26.94
C ALA A 137 10.31 9.24 27.90
N ASN A 138 10.43 8.94 29.20
CA ASN A 138 10.96 9.86 30.21
C ASN A 138 12.46 9.67 30.48
N GLU A 139 13.10 8.63 29.94
CA GLU A 139 14.55 8.49 30.00
C GLU A 139 15.25 9.53 29.11
N PRO A 140 16.24 10.28 29.63
CA PRO A 140 17.01 11.20 28.81
C PRO A 140 17.78 10.41 27.76
N SER A 141 17.58 10.77 26.49
CA SER A 141 18.23 10.14 25.35
C SER A 141 19.75 10.11 25.54
N GLN A 142 20.30 8.91 25.74
CA GLN A 142 21.74 8.72 25.83
C GLN A 142 22.38 9.11 24.49
N LYS A 143 23.19 10.17 24.49
CA LYS A 143 24.08 10.49 23.37
C LYS A 143 25.04 9.33 23.18
N LEU A 144 24.75 8.47 22.20
CA LEU A 144 25.70 7.46 21.71
C LEU A 144 26.89 8.20 21.09
N LEU A 145 27.92 8.44 21.90
CA LEU A 145 29.24 8.83 21.44
C LEU A 145 29.88 7.66 20.68
N THR A 146 30.54 8.04 19.61
CA THR A 146 31.25 7.20 18.65
C THR A 146 32.24 6.26 19.33
N THR A 147 32.13 4.95 19.10
CA THR A 147 33.27 4.03 19.29
C THR A 147 33.45 3.20 18.04
N LYS A 148 34.63 3.36 17.47
CA LYS A 148 35.14 2.77 16.24
C LYS A 148 35.74 1.44 16.63
N ASP A 149 35.08 0.32 16.32
CA ASP A 149 35.69 -1.00 16.53
C ASP A 149 35.70 -1.85 15.27
N ASN A 150 36.92 -2.28 14.98
CA ASN A 150 37.41 -3.01 13.83
C ASN A 150 37.32 -4.51 14.15
N ILE A 151 36.62 -5.29 13.32
CA ILE A 151 36.58 -6.76 13.47
C ILE A 151 36.93 -7.43 12.14
N GLN A 152 37.99 -8.23 12.22
CA GLN A 152 38.66 -8.95 11.15
C GLN A 152 37.86 -10.16 10.62
N LYS A 153 38.03 -10.43 9.33
CA LYS A 153 37.56 -11.63 8.62
C LYS A 153 38.26 -12.89 9.13
N LYS A 154 37.51 -13.98 9.36
CA LYS A 154 38.04 -15.34 9.31
C LYS A 154 37.18 -16.21 8.38
N LYS A 155 37.82 -16.78 7.36
CA LYS A 155 37.31 -17.84 6.48
C LYS A 155 37.60 -19.18 7.14
N GLU A 156 36.68 -20.14 7.03
CA GLU A 156 36.98 -21.56 7.18
C GLU A 156 36.06 -22.38 6.27
N ASN A 157 36.60 -23.46 5.74
CA ASN A 157 36.25 -24.12 4.47
C ASN A 157 35.77 -25.56 4.71
N THR A 158 34.76 -26.00 3.93
CA THR A 158 34.60 -27.36 3.32
C THR A 158 34.08 -28.53 4.21
N PRO A 159 33.49 -29.65 3.68
CA PRO A 159 32.86 -29.98 2.37
C PRO A 159 31.40 -30.53 2.44
N ASN A 160 30.71 -30.58 1.28
CA ASN A 160 29.54 -31.43 0.98
C ASN A 160 29.95 -32.80 0.37
N PRO A 161 29.03 -33.78 0.32
CA PRO A 161 28.81 -34.57 -0.92
C PRO A 161 27.30 -34.59 -1.34
N LEU A 162 26.95 -34.22 -2.58
CA LEU A 162 26.65 -35.07 -3.78
C LEU A 162 25.34 -35.89 -3.62
N THR A 163 24.29 -35.87 -4.46
CA THR A 163 24.14 -35.64 -5.92
C THR A 163 22.64 -35.49 -6.26
N GLY A 164 22.25 -34.69 -7.27
CA GLY A 164 20.91 -34.73 -7.87
C GLY A 164 20.48 -33.43 -8.57
N VAL A 165 20.61 -33.39 -9.89
CA VAL A 165 20.44 -32.22 -10.79
C VAL A 165 18.96 -31.90 -11.04
N GLY A 166 18.58 -30.60 -11.04
CA GLY A 166 17.31 -30.15 -11.61
C GLY A 166 16.84 -28.73 -11.25
N ALA A 167 17.12 -27.76 -12.14
CA ALA A 167 16.46 -26.46 -12.34
C ALA A 167 16.46 -25.42 -11.18
N GLN A 168 17.34 -24.42 -11.31
CA GLN A 168 17.30 -23.17 -10.55
C GLN A 168 16.12 -22.29 -10.99
N GLN A 169 15.16 -22.07 -10.08
CA GLN A 169 14.38 -20.83 -10.04
C GLN A 169 14.78 -20.06 -8.78
N VAL A 170 15.47 -18.93 -8.97
CA VAL A 170 15.90 -18.07 -7.87
C VAL A 170 14.68 -17.34 -7.30
N LYS A 171 14.32 -17.73 -6.09
CA LYS A 171 13.29 -17.12 -5.24
C LYS A 171 13.68 -15.68 -4.89
N PRO A 172 12.81 -14.66 -5.07
CA PRO A 172 13.17 -13.29 -4.74
C PRO A 172 13.29 -13.11 -3.22
N GLU A 173 14.44 -12.63 -2.76
CA GLU A 173 14.68 -12.23 -1.38
C GLU A 173 13.72 -11.10 -0.96
N ARG A 174 13.13 -11.26 0.22
CA ARG A 174 12.24 -10.26 0.82
C ARG A 174 13.02 -8.98 1.09
N ARG A 175 12.71 -7.91 0.35
CA ARG A 175 13.32 -6.59 0.54
C ARG A 175 12.97 -6.06 1.94
N LYS A 176 14.00 -5.69 2.71
CA LYS A 176 13.86 -5.01 4.00
C LYS A 176 13.09 -3.69 3.80
N PRO A 177 12.21 -3.27 4.72
CA PRO A 177 11.49 -2.02 4.60
C PRO A 177 12.48 -0.84 4.58
N THR A 178 12.49 -0.07 3.49
CA THR A 178 13.31 1.14 3.36
C THR A 178 12.76 2.21 4.30
N ARG A 179 13.44 2.42 5.42
CA ARG A 179 13.17 3.54 6.34
C ARG A 179 13.68 4.82 5.67
N ILE A 180 12.79 5.56 5.01
CA ILE A 180 13.11 6.85 4.40
C ILE A 180 13.21 7.89 5.51
N ASP A 181 14.36 8.54 5.61
CA ASP A 181 14.56 9.66 6.53
C ASP A 181 13.98 10.94 5.90
N TYR A 182 12.81 11.34 6.40
CA TYR A 182 12.10 12.50 5.87
C TYR A 182 12.78 13.82 6.21
N GLY A 183 13.45 13.89 7.37
CA GLY A 183 14.16 15.10 7.82
C GLY A 183 15.42 15.34 7.02
N ALA A 184 16.16 14.27 6.71
CA ALA A 184 17.36 14.35 5.89
C ALA A 184 17.06 14.83 4.45
N CYS A 185 15.98 14.37 3.83
CA CYS A 185 15.57 14.85 2.50
C CYS A 185 15.21 16.34 2.51
N MET A 186 14.49 16.79 3.53
CA MET A 186 14.09 18.20 3.68
C MET A 186 15.31 19.10 3.88
N SER A 187 16.23 18.67 4.75
CA SER A 187 17.47 19.39 5.03
C SER A 187 18.34 19.48 3.78
N ALA A 188 18.46 18.38 3.02
CA ALA A 188 19.19 18.35 1.76
C ALA A 188 18.58 19.28 0.69
N TYR A 189 17.25 19.44 0.68
CA TYR A 189 16.59 20.41 -0.20
C TYR A 189 16.98 21.84 0.19
N ASN A 190 16.80 22.22 1.46
CA ASN A 190 17.12 23.57 1.93
C ASN A 190 18.62 23.91 1.75
N GLU A 191 19.52 22.93 1.92
CA GLU A 191 20.96 23.08 1.71
C GLU A 191 21.32 23.32 0.23
N ILE A 192 20.73 22.58 -0.71
CA ILE A 192 21.03 22.72 -2.14
C ILE A 192 20.43 23.98 -2.74
N VAL A 193 19.21 24.31 -2.30
CA VAL A 193 18.47 25.44 -2.83
C VAL A 193 19.10 26.78 -2.44
N GLY A 194 19.69 26.88 -1.24
CA GLY A 194 20.32 28.10 -0.76
C GLY A 194 19.36 29.30 -0.90
N ASP A 195 19.85 30.43 -1.41
CA ASP A 195 19.03 31.64 -1.58
C ASP A 195 18.22 31.67 -2.89
N LYS A 196 18.26 30.61 -3.70
CA LYS A 196 17.69 30.61 -5.06
C LYS A 196 16.21 30.23 -5.11
N LEU A 197 15.70 29.47 -4.14
CA LEU A 197 14.27 29.16 -4.02
C LEU A 197 13.83 29.26 -2.55
N PRO A 198 12.53 29.43 -2.28
CA PRO A 198 12.02 29.48 -0.91
C PRO A 198 12.30 28.19 -0.13
N HIS A 199 12.85 28.34 1.07
CA HIS A 199 13.06 27.22 1.98
C HIS A 199 11.73 26.66 2.47
N ALA A 200 11.71 25.34 2.65
CA ALA A 200 10.57 24.70 3.23
C ALA A 200 10.75 24.59 4.75
N VAL A 201 9.81 25.17 5.49
CA VAL A 201 9.85 25.29 6.96
C VAL A 201 9.12 24.11 7.64
N GLU A 202 8.09 23.55 6.99
CA GLU A 202 7.23 22.53 7.59
C GLU A 202 7.18 21.22 6.81
N LEU A 203 7.25 20.12 7.56
CA LEU A 203 7.06 18.74 7.09
C LEU A 203 5.61 18.31 7.31
N SER A 204 4.69 18.82 6.47
CA SER A 204 3.29 18.37 6.48
C SER A 204 3.18 16.90 6.06
N ASP A 205 2.11 16.23 6.51
CA ASP A 205 1.89 14.82 6.15
C ASP A 205 1.66 14.62 4.65
N GLU A 206 1.14 15.63 3.95
CA GLU A 206 1.05 15.62 2.50
C GLU A 206 2.44 15.64 1.83
N ARG A 207 3.35 16.49 2.32
CA ARG A 207 4.74 16.55 1.84
C ARG A 207 5.46 15.22 2.07
N LYS A 208 5.29 14.60 3.24
CA LYS A 208 5.84 13.26 3.52
C LYS A 208 5.32 12.20 2.55
N ARG A 209 4.03 12.20 2.22
CA ARG A 209 3.43 11.25 1.25
C ARG A 209 3.99 11.46 -0.16
N LYS A 210 4.06 12.70 -0.63
CA LYS A 210 4.63 13.03 -1.96
C LYS A 210 6.11 12.66 -2.02
N MET A 211 6.88 12.98 -0.98
CA MET A 211 8.30 12.66 -0.90
C MET A 211 8.57 11.16 -0.80
N LYS A 212 7.76 10.39 -0.06
CA LYS A 212 7.82 8.91 -0.07
C LYS A 212 7.64 8.37 -1.48
N THR A 213 6.64 8.89 -2.20
CA THR A 213 6.33 8.48 -3.57
C THR A 213 7.49 8.79 -4.52
N LEU A 214 8.09 9.98 -4.39
CA LEU A 214 9.21 10.40 -5.21
C LEU A 214 10.47 9.57 -4.91
N VAL A 215 10.88 9.46 -3.64
CA VAL A 215 12.08 8.73 -3.24
C VAL A 215 12.00 7.25 -3.62
N THR A 216 10.82 6.62 -3.51
CA THR A 216 10.62 5.22 -3.94
C THR A 216 10.76 5.05 -5.45
N SER A 217 10.52 6.11 -6.24
CA SER A 217 10.66 6.07 -7.69
C SER A 217 12.07 6.38 -8.20
N LEU A 218 12.98 6.83 -7.33
CA LEU A 218 14.38 7.08 -7.66
C LEU A 218 15.18 5.77 -7.73
N ALA A 219 16.27 5.77 -8.48
CA ALA A 219 17.17 4.62 -8.60
C ALA A 219 17.78 4.23 -7.25
N THR A 220 18.09 5.22 -6.42
CA THR A 220 18.51 5.06 -5.03
C THR A 220 17.39 5.59 -4.10
N PRO A 221 16.65 4.71 -3.40
CA PRO A 221 15.57 5.11 -2.51
C PRO A 221 16.10 5.57 -1.15
N THR A 222 17.04 6.52 -1.17
CA THR A 222 17.75 7.09 -0.02
C THR A 222 17.67 8.61 -0.06
N ALA A 223 17.96 9.26 1.06
CA ALA A 223 18.05 10.73 1.14
C ALA A 223 19.10 11.29 0.16
N GLU A 224 20.18 10.52 -0.08
CA GLU A 224 21.20 10.86 -1.06
C GLU A 224 20.68 10.82 -2.51
N GLY A 225 19.80 9.87 -2.84
CA GLY A 225 19.12 9.86 -4.13
C GLY A 225 18.25 11.10 -4.34
N PHE A 226 17.55 11.54 -3.28
CA PHE A 226 16.79 12.79 -3.32
C PHE A 226 17.69 14.01 -3.50
N ARG A 227 18.83 14.05 -2.79
CA ARG A 227 19.85 15.10 -2.95
C ARG A 227 20.34 15.21 -4.40
N ALA A 228 20.65 14.07 -5.03
CA ALA A 228 21.06 14.03 -6.43
C ALA A 228 19.97 14.53 -7.38
N TYR A 229 18.70 14.18 -7.11
CA TYR A 229 17.56 14.66 -7.88
C TYR A 229 17.39 16.19 -7.78
N VAL A 230 17.44 16.75 -6.58
CA VAL A 230 17.32 18.20 -6.37
C VAL A 230 18.48 18.93 -7.05
N ASN A 231 19.70 18.40 -6.97
CA ASN A 231 20.85 18.97 -7.68
C ASN A 231 20.66 18.93 -9.21
N ALA A 232 20.18 17.81 -9.76
CA ALA A 232 19.87 17.70 -11.19
C ALA A 232 18.80 18.71 -11.63
N PHE A 233 17.77 18.94 -10.79
CA PHE A 233 16.79 19.99 -11.05
C PHE A 233 17.46 21.38 -11.09
N MET A 234 18.31 21.71 -10.12
CA MET A 234 18.99 23.02 -10.07
C MET A 234 19.91 23.26 -11.28
N GLN A 235 20.47 22.21 -11.88
CA GLN A 235 21.33 22.31 -13.06
C GLN A 235 20.53 22.43 -14.37
N GLN A 236 19.37 21.80 -14.45
CA GLN A 236 18.56 21.75 -15.67
C GLN A 236 17.43 22.79 -15.70
N ALA A 237 17.06 23.36 -14.55
CA ALA A 237 15.97 24.32 -14.45
C ALA A 237 16.31 25.63 -15.17
N ARG A 238 15.39 26.10 -16.02
CA ARG A 238 15.46 27.42 -16.66
C ARG A 238 15.34 28.56 -15.65
N PRO A 239 15.86 29.77 -15.97
CA PRO A 239 15.70 30.98 -15.15
C PRO A 239 14.25 31.24 -14.69
N PHE A 240 13.27 30.87 -15.52
CA PHE A 240 11.84 30.90 -15.21
C PHE A 240 11.47 30.25 -13.87
N HIS A 241 12.14 29.17 -13.46
CA HIS A 241 11.84 28.46 -12.21
C HIS A 241 12.39 29.16 -10.97
N PHE A 242 13.29 30.12 -11.15
CA PHE A 242 13.93 30.91 -10.10
C PHE A 242 13.30 32.30 -9.94
N GLY A 243 12.17 32.58 -10.60
CA GLY A 243 11.48 33.87 -10.51
C GLY A 243 11.78 34.84 -11.64
N ASP A 244 12.56 34.43 -12.64
CA ASP A 244 12.86 35.26 -13.82
C ASP A 244 11.69 35.19 -14.82
N ASN A 245 10.54 35.75 -14.41
CA ASN A 245 9.30 35.78 -15.18
C ASN A 245 8.42 36.99 -14.78
N ASP A 246 7.54 37.43 -15.69
CA ASP A 246 6.61 38.54 -15.46
C ASP A 246 5.53 38.26 -14.38
N ARG A 247 5.56 37.08 -13.76
CA ARG A 247 4.51 36.58 -12.85
C ARG A 247 5.03 36.30 -11.44
N GLU A 248 6.27 36.68 -11.13
CA GLU A 248 6.95 36.49 -9.84
C GLU A 248 6.86 35.05 -9.29
N TRP A 249 6.69 34.07 -10.17
CA TRP A 249 6.49 32.69 -9.78
C TRP A 249 7.82 31.99 -9.56
N VAL A 250 7.98 31.33 -8.41
CA VAL A 250 9.19 30.58 -8.04
C VAL A 250 8.85 29.13 -7.74
N ALA A 251 9.70 28.20 -8.16
CA ALA A 251 9.53 26.78 -7.89
C ALA A 251 9.68 26.48 -6.39
N THR A 252 8.60 26.02 -5.75
CA THR A 252 8.61 25.60 -4.34
C THR A 252 8.93 24.12 -4.20
N LEU A 253 9.26 23.67 -2.98
CA LEU A 253 9.43 22.25 -2.68
C LEU A 253 8.27 21.40 -3.20
N ASP A 254 7.04 21.89 -3.05
CA ASP A 254 5.84 21.19 -3.51
C ASP A 254 5.80 20.97 -5.02
N TYR A 255 6.43 21.86 -5.80
CA TYR A 255 6.62 21.69 -7.25
C TYR A 255 7.63 20.59 -7.56
N LEU A 256 8.76 20.55 -6.86
CA LEU A 256 9.77 19.50 -7.05
C LEU A 256 9.28 18.11 -6.65
N LEU A 257 8.37 18.04 -5.68
CA LEU A 257 7.75 16.80 -5.22
C LEU A 257 6.70 16.23 -6.19
N GLN A 258 6.34 16.95 -7.25
CA GLN A 258 5.40 16.44 -8.25
C GLN A 258 6.05 15.39 -9.17
N ARG A 259 5.30 14.33 -9.46
CA ARG A 259 5.75 13.26 -10.37
C ARG A 259 6.01 13.80 -11.79
N LYS A 260 5.28 14.82 -12.24
CA LYS A 260 5.50 15.48 -13.54
C LYS A 260 6.87 16.16 -13.60
N THR A 261 7.29 16.81 -12.51
CA THR A 261 8.60 17.46 -12.42
C THR A 261 9.73 16.45 -12.45
N LEU A 262 9.56 15.30 -11.78
CA LEU A 262 10.50 14.19 -11.87
C LEU A 262 10.68 13.69 -13.31
N THR A 263 9.59 13.55 -14.06
CA THR A 263 9.65 13.16 -15.48
C THR A 263 10.41 14.19 -16.30
N LYS A 264 10.14 15.50 -16.11
CA LYS A 264 10.84 16.58 -16.81
C LYS A 264 12.35 16.60 -16.53
N VAL A 265 12.76 16.35 -15.28
CA VAL A 265 14.19 16.25 -14.89
C VAL A 265 14.86 15.03 -15.54
N ARG A 266 14.12 13.94 -15.73
CA ARG A 266 14.65 12.74 -16.42
C ARG A 266 14.77 12.95 -17.93
N GLU A 267 13.83 13.68 -18.50
CA GLU A 267 13.78 13.99 -19.93
C GLU A 267 14.64 15.21 -20.31
N GLY A 268 15.12 15.98 -19.33
CA GLY A 268 15.90 17.20 -19.56
C GLY A 268 15.07 18.36 -20.14
N THR A 269 13.74 18.34 -19.93
CA THR A 269 12.78 19.27 -20.56
C THR A 269 12.28 20.37 -19.62
N LEU A 270 13.04 20.64 -18.55
CA LEU A 270 12.78 21.75 -17.62
C LEU A 270 12.97 23.13 -18.28
#